data_AF-A0A1C5ZT39-F1
#
_entry.id   AF-A0A1C5ZT39-F1
#
_cell.length_a   1.000
_cell.length_b   1.000
_cell.length_c   1.000
_cell.angle_alpha   90.00
_cell.angle_beta   90.00
_cell.angle_gamma   90.00
#
_symmetry.space_group_name_H-M   'P 1'
#
loop_
_entity.id
_entity.type
_entity.pdbx_description
1 polymer ?
#
loop_
_entity_poly.entity_id
_entity_poly.type
_entity_poly.pdbx_seq_one_letter_code
_entity_poly.pdbx_strand_id
1 'polypeptide(L)'
;MKKLICTTLLCLITVAFVGCNEIKETNASVSESAAEKQNDNSSDESSEEELRPRDREINTDTDFVFDDAGVLSADELENLNTYTAWLAKTFKINAAVVITDNIGDKEPDKYAEEYYNDLYSGDGILFLLNNDTNTDYIYRKGFPSKFIADDDIEMLFAEISPLLVKGDYMSAAKRVLETAELKLPEYITDKSGTLSKEEISELNGKLKDAAGENGLNVYLVNDIGEQSIEDYANEKFNDYYAVSSSSNAMLVINTANGDCFVCTSGSMEYLSDSQEDIQKAVRSCIKESDGKKHLTVCLLWISF
;
A
#
# COMPACT_ATOMS: atom_id res chain seq x y z
N MET A 1 -0.45 7.33 -44.70
CA MET A 1 0.31 8.51 -44.25
C MET A 1 -0.50 9.27 -43.21
N LYS A 2 -0.42 8.85 -41.95
CA LYS A 2 -1.11 9.49 -40.82
C LYS A 2 -0.15 9.55 -39.64
N LYS A 3 0.88 10.39 -39.77
CA LYS A 3 1.63 10.93 -38.63
C LYS A 3 0.81 12.10 -38.10
N LEU A 4 -0.18 11.89 -37.21
CA LEU A 4 -0.82 12.99 -36.47
C LEU A 4 -1.81 12.60 -35.34
N ILE A 5 -1.73 11.41 -34.72
CA ILE A 5 -2.72 11.02 -33.68
C ILE A 5 -2.12 10.59 -32.32
N CYS A 6 -0.79 10.43 -32.19
CA CYS A 6 -0.17 9.97 -30.93
C CYS A 6 0.15 11.06 -29.89
N THR A 7 -0.29 12.31 -30.05
CA THR A 7 0.04 13.42 -29.13
C THR A 7 -1.16 13.98 -28.35
N THR A 8 -2.30 13.28 -28.34
CA THR A 8 -3.52 13.78 -27.69
C THR A 8 -4.15 12.84 -26.67
N LEU A 9 -3.47 11.76 -26.27
CA LEU A 9 -3.88 10.94 -25.12
C LEU A 9 -2.69 10.50 -24.24
N LEU A 10 -1.60 11.28 -24.29
CA LEU A 10 -0.54 11.35 -23.27
C LEU A 10 -0.62 12.72 -22.54
N CYS A 11 -1.81 13.34 -22.56
CA CYS A 11 -2.08 14.71 -22.11
C CYS A 11 -3.14 14.79 -21.00
N LEU A 12 -3.21 13.78 -20.11
CA LEU A 12 -4.00 13.90 -18.88
C LEU A 12 -3.18 14.12 -17.61
N ILE A 13 -1.85 14.21 -17.68
CA ILE A 13 -1.03 14.74 -16.57
C ILE A 13 0.03 15.73 -17.11
N THR A 14 -0.42 16.80 -17.76
CA THR A 14 0.38 18.06 -17.80
C THR A 14 -0.35 19.13 -17.01
N VAL A 15 -0.24 19.06 -15.68
CA VAL A 15 -0.62 20.18 -14.80
C VAL A 15 0.65 20.84 -14.27
N ALA A 16 0.90 22.01 -14.87
CA ALA A 16 1.54 23.20 -14.34
C ALA A 16 2.79 23.06 -13.44
N PHE A 17 3.91 23.56 -13.97
CA PHE A 17 5.01 24.12 -13.18
C PHE A 17 4.49 25.05 -12.08
N VAL A 18 4.83 24.77 -10.82
CA VAL A 18 5.03 25.78 -9.78
C VAL A 18 6.35 25.47 -9.06
N GLY A 19 7.15 26.52 -8.88
CA GLY A 19 8.57 26.54 -8.57
C GLY A 19 9.06 25.66 -7.41
N CYS A 20 10.25 25.08 -7.64
CA CYS A 20 11.20 24.82 -6.57
C CYS A 20 11.48 26.14 -5.83
N ASN A 21 11.22 26.21 -4.53
CA ASN A 21 11.82 27.24 -3.69
C ASN A 21 12.96 26.61 -2.90
N GLU A 22 14.19 26.98 -3.27
CA GLU A 22 15.36 26.80 -2.42
C GLU A 22 15.14 27.58 -1.12
N ILE A 23 15.08 26.89 0.02
CA ILE A 23 15.16 27.56 1.32
C ILE A 23 16.65 27.86 1.54
N LYS A 24 17.04 29.10 1.28
CA LYS A 24 18.33 29.65 1.68
C LYS A 24 18.32 29.92 3.18
N GLU A 25 19.27 29.31 3.89
CA GLU A 25 19.67 29.78 5.21
C GLU A 25 20.08 31.26 5.16
N THR A 26 19.58 32.05 6.11
CA THR A 26 20.30 33.24 6.57
C THR A 26 20.07 33.46 8.05
N ASN A 27 21.13 33.25 8.82
CA ASN A 27 21.27 33.73 10.20
C ASN A 27 21.31 35.27 10.22
N ALA A 28 20.46 35.91 11.04
CA ALA A 28 20.75 37.19 11.68
C ALA A 28 19.80 37.43 12.86
N SER A 29 20.38 37.98 13.93
CA SER A 29 19.94 38.02 15.32
C SER A 29 19.37 39.37 15.78
N VAL A 30 18.65 39.37 16.92
CA VAL A 30 18.36 40.48 17.88
C VAL A 30 17.21 41.45 17.47
N SER A 31 16.23 41.91 18.26
CA SER A 31 15.81 41.85 19.70
C SER A 31 14.36 42.36 19.86
N GLU A 32 13.66 41.93 20.94
CA GLU A 32 12.65 42.63 21.80
C GLU A 32 11.58 43.53 21.14
N SER A 33 10.27 43.46 21.42
CA SER A 33 9.54 43.22 22.67
C SER A 33 8.01 43.13 22.40
N ALA A 34 7.27 42.80 23.46
CA ALA A 34 5.85 43.07 23.72
C ALA A 34 4.85 41.98 23.33
N ALA A 35 4.27 41.41 24.38
CA ALA A 35 3.26 40.39 24.41
C ALA A 35 1.89 40.90 23.95
N GLU A 36 1.18 40.09 23.18
CA GLU A 36 -0.27 40.01 23.27
C GLU A 36 -0.69 38.56 22.97
N LYS A 37 -1.41 37.96 23.92
CA LYS A 37 -2.00 36.63 23.79
C LYS A 37 -3.13 36.73 22.76
N GLN A 38 -3.00 36.02 21.64
CA GLN A 38 -4.16 35.55 20.89
C GLN A 38 -4.19 34.02 20.95
N ASN A 39 -5.35 33.56 21.39
CA ASN A 39 -5.78 32.20 21.51
C ASN A 39 -6.10 31.70 20.09
N ASP A 40 -5.11 31.17 19.36
CA ASP A 40 -5.40 30.44 18.12
C ASP A 40 -5.65 28.98 18.48
N ASN A 41 -6.94 28.72 18.70
CA ASN A 41 -7.51 27.39 18.66
C ASN A 41 -7.48 26.96 17.18
N SER A 42 -6.36 26.45 16.69
CA SER A 42 -6.36 25.69 15.44
C SER A 42 -6.99 24.35 15.74
N SER A 43 -8.31 24.30 15.59
CA SER A 43 -8.99 23.05 15.31
C SER A 43 -8.39 22.50 14.02
N ASP A 44 -7.43 21.59 14.17
CA ASP A 44 -7.14 20.59 13.15
C ASP A 44 -8.47 19.90 12.87
N GLU A 45 -9.09 20.24 11.75
CA GLU A 45 -10.16 19.44 11.17
C GLU A 45 -9.54 18.09 10.80
N SER A 46 -9.57 17.17 11.77
CA SER A 46 -9.49 15.74 11.53
C SER A 46 -10.69 15.37 10.64
N SER A 47 -10.52 15.49 9.33
CA SER A 47 -11.41 14.80 8.39
C SER A 47 -11.26 13.32 8.66
N GLU A 48 -12.24 12.70 9.32
CA GLU A 48 -12.29 11.25 9.47
C GLU A 48 -12.24 10.63 8.06
N GLU A 49 -11.20 9.86 7.76
CA GLU A 49 -11.11 9.14 6.50
C GLU A 49 -12.19 8.04 6.50
N GLU A 50 -13.29 8.28 5.78
CA GLU A 50 -14.36 7.30 5.61
C GLU A 50 -14.02 6.27 4.52
N LEU A 51 -14.47 5.03 4.74
CA LEU A 51 -14.37 3.96 3.75
C LEU A 51 -15.18 4.29 2.50
N ARG A 52 -14.60 4.01 1.33
CA ARG A 52 -15.33 4.16 0.07
C ARG A 52 -16.28 2.97 -0.13
N PRO A 53 -17.45 3.19 -0.75
CA PRO A 53 -18.28 2.09 -1.22
C PRO A 53 -17.51 1.28 -2.25
N ARG A 54 -17.28 -0.01 -1.99
CA ARG A 54 -16.59 -0.93 -2.88
C ARG A 54 -17.30 -2.28 -2.86
N ASP A 55 -17.33 -2.93 -4.03
CA ASP A 55 -17.68 -4.34 -4.10
C ASP A 55 -16.47 -5.16 -3.63
N ARG A 56 -16.66 -5.91 -2.55
CA ARG A 56 -15.63 -6.73 -1.91
C ARG A 56 -15.84 -8.22 -2.18
N GLU A 57 -16.81 -8.57 -3.02
CA GLU A 57 -17.10 -9.95 -3.37
C GLU A 57 -15.97 -10.50 -4.24
N ILE A 58 -15.26 -11.50 -3.72
CA ILE A 58 -14.33 -12.31 -4.48
C ILE A 58 -14.51 -13.78 -4.13
N ASN A 59 -14.48 -14.65 -5.14
CA ASN A 59 -14.44 -16.09 -4.90
C ASN A 59 -12.99 -16.50 -4.56
N THR A 60 -12.83 -17.20 -3.44
CA THR A 60 -11.54 -17.69 -2.97
C THR A 60 -11.64 -19.17 -2.58
N ASP A 61 -10.76 -19.99 -3.16
CA ASP A 61 -10.58 -21.39 -2.76
C ASP A 61 -9.55 -21.54 -1.62
N THR A 62 -9.02 -20.42 -1.10
CA THR A 62 -8.01 -20.36 -0.03
C THR A 62 -8.54 -19.67 1.22
N ASP A 63 -8.06 -20.15 2.37
CA ASP A 63 -8.36 -19.59 3.68
C ASP A 63 -7.41 -18.45 4.05
N PHE A 64 -7.99 -17.39 4.58
CA PHE A 64 -7.33 -16.19 5.13
C PHE A 64 -7.77 -15.93 6.58
N VAL A 65 -8.84 -16.59 7.04
CA VAL A 65 -9.31 -16.55 8.42
C VAL A 65 -9.17 -17.96 9.01
N PHE A 66 -8.42 -18.07 10.09
CA PHE A 66 -8.14 -19.31 10.81
C PHE A 66 -8.83 -19.25 12.17
N ASP A 67 -10.08 -19.72 12.23
CA ASP A 67 -10.87 -19.78 13.47
C ASP A 67 -10.65 -21.11 14.20
N ASP A 68 -9.47 -21.26 14.81
CA ASP A 68 -9.09 -22.44 15.59
C ASP A 68 -9.92 -22.58 16.87
N ALA A 69 -10.47 -21.48 17.38
CA ALA A 69 -11.37 -21.45 18.53
C ALA A 69 -12.81 -21.88 18.20
N GLY A 70 -13.20 -21.85 16.91
CA GLY A 70 -14.56 -22.21 16.46
C GLY A 70 -15.63 -21.27 17.00
N VAL A 71 -15.31 -19.98 17.15
CA VAL A 71 -16.20 -18.96 17.74
C VAL A 71 -17.03 -18.21 16.69
N LEU A 72 -16.65 -18.27 15.42
CA LEU A 72 -17.41 -17.69 14.33
C LEU A 72 -18.47 -18.68 13.82
N SER A 73 -19.63 -18.15 13.46
CA SER A 73 -20.57 -18.88 12.61
C SER A 73 -20.01 -19.06 11.19
N ALA A 74 -20.58 -19.99 10.42
CA ALA A 74 -20.18 -20.22 9.04
C ALA A 74 -20.29 -18.95 8.18
N ASP A 75 -21.39 -18.20 8.34
CA ASP A 75 -21.62 -16.95 7.60
C ASP A 75 -20.60 -15.86 8.00
N GLU A 76 -20.26 -15.75 9.30
CA GLU A 76 -19.24 -14.79 9.76
C GLU A 76 -17.85 -15.14 9.23
N LEU A 77 -17.49 -16.42 9.28
CA LEU A 77 -16.23 -16.93 8.75
C LEU A 77 -16.12 -16.65 7.25
N GLU A 78 -17.15 -16.97 6.46
CA GLU A 78 -17.17 -16.74 5.01
C GLU A 78 -17.06 -15.24 4.67
N ASN A 79 -17.82 -14.39 5.36
CA ASN A 79 -17.78 -12.94 5.14
C ASN A 79 -16.41 -12.34 5.47
N LEU A 80 -15.83 -12.74 6.60
CA LEU A 80 -14.53 -12.25 7.03
C LEU A 80 -13.41 -12.80 6.13
N ASN A 81 -13.51 -14.04 5.69
CA ASN A 81 -12.57 -14.65 4.75
C ASN A 81 -12.60 -13.94 3.41
N THR A 82 -13.79 -13.67 2.88
CA THR A 82 -13.98 -12.91 1.63
C THR A 82 -13.37 -11.51 1.74
N TYR A 83 -13.62 -10.80 2.86
CA TYR A 83 -13.06 -9.47 3.04
C TYR A 83 -11.54 -9.48 3.19
N THR A 84 -10.99 -10.42 3.95
CA THR A 84 -9.53 -10.55 4.13
C THR A 84 -8.84 -10.88 2.80
N ALA A 85 -9.43 -11.78 2.02
CA ALA A 85 -8.96 -12.13 0.69
C ALA A 85 -9.00 -10.93 -0.26
N TRP A 86 -10.09 -10.15 -0.24
CA TRP A 86 -10.23 -8.94 -1.04
C TRP A 86 -9.16 -7.91 -0.66
N LEU A 87 -8.88 -7.74 0.64
CA LEU A 87 -7.85 -6.83 1.12
C LEU A 87 -6.46 -7.26 0.64
N ALA A 88 -6.11 -8.53 0.83
CA ALA A 88 -4.85 -9.10 0.34
C ALA A 88 -4.67 -8.85 -1.16
N LYS A 89 -5.70 -9.13 -1.95
CA LYS A 89 -5.68 -8.94 -3.41
C LYS A 89 -5.64 -7.48 -3.82
N THR A 90 -6.36 -6.59 -3.14
CA THR A 90 -6.43 -5.17 -3.51
C THR A 90 -5.11 -4.49 -3.25
N PHE A 91 -4.59 -4.62 -2.02
CA PHE A 91 -3.39 -3.94 -1.55
C PHE A 91 -2.09 -4.72 -1.82
N LYS A 92 -2.18 -5.92 -2.41
CA LYS A 92 -1.03 -6.74 -2.83
C LYS A 92 -0.10 -7.08 -1.67
N ILE A 93 -0.70 -7.42 -0.53
CA ILE A 93 -0.03 -7.85 0.69
C ILE A 93 -0.58 -9.20 1.13
N ASN A 94 0.15 -9.92 1.98
CA ASN A 94 -0.45 -11.02 2.72
C ASN A 94 -1.33 -10.47 3.84
N ALA A 95 -2.45 -11.13 4.11
CA ALA A 95 -3.35 -10.76 5.20
C ALA A 95 -3.93 -12.03 5.83
N ALA A 96 -4.00 -12.08 7.16
CA ALA A 96 -4.71 -13.15 7.86
C ALA A 96 -5.39 -12.65 9.13
N VAL A 97 -6.45 -13.35 9.54
CA VAL A 97 -7.04 -13.26 10.87
C VAL A 97 -6.91 -14.64 11.52
N VAL A 98 -6.42 -14.70 12.74
CA VAL A 98 -6.27 -15.93 13.52
C VAL A 98 -7.03 -15.77 14.82
N ILE A 99 -7.91 -16.71 15.12
CA ILE A 99 -8.68 -16.75 16.37
C ILE A 99 -8.36 -18.06 17.07
N THR A 100 -7.76 -17.98 18.26
CA THR A 100 -7.30 -19.16 18.99
C THR A 100 -7.54 -19.06 20.49
N ASP A 101 -7.81 -20.20 21.09
CA ASP A 101 -7.92 -20.38 22.55
C ASP A 101 -6.60 -20.87 23.18
N ASN A 102 -5.52 -21.01 22.39
CA ASN A 102 -4.26 -21.56 22.86
C ASN A 102 -3.07 -21.03 22.07
N ILE A 103 -2.16 -20.32 22.73
CA ILE A 103 -0.85 -19.92 22.19
C ILE A 103 0.32 -20.64 22.88
N GLY A 104 0.03 -21.50 23.84
CA GLY A 104 1.00 -22.21 24.66
C GLY A 104 1.77 -21.27 25.58
N ASP A 105 3.06 -21.53 25.80
CA ASP A 105 3.92 -20.69 26.64
C ASP A 105 4.47 -19.46 25.90
N LYS A 106 3.90 -19.08 24.75
CA LYS A 106 4.40 -17.99 23.92
C LYS A 106 3.78 -16.66 24.31
N GLU A 107 4.54 -15.59 24.10
CA GLU A 107 3.98 -14.24 24.10
C GLU A 107 3.15 -14.02 22.81
N PRO A 108 2.06 -13.24 22.86
CA PRO A 108 1.17 -13.04 21.71
C PRO A 108 1.87 -12.50 20.45
N ASP A 109 2.84 -11.60 20.60
CA ASP A 109 3.62 -11.04 19.50
C ASP A 109 4.47 -12.12 18.79
N LYS A 110 5.05 -13.03 19.57
CA LYS A 110 5.85 -14.16 19.07
C LYS A 110 4.99 -15.23 18.43
N TYR A 111 3.83 -15.53 19.01
CA TYR A 111 2.88 -16.43 18.36
C TYR A 111 2.43 -15.88 17.01
N ALA A 112 2.03 -14.61 16.94
CA ALA A 112 1.58 -13.97 15.71
C ALA A 112 2.68 -13.91 14.63
N GLU A 113 3.92 -13.60 15.02
CA GLU A 113 5.09 -13.59 14.12
C GLU A 113 5.38 -14.98 13.54
N GLU A 114 5.40 -16.01 14.39
CA GLU A 114 5.63 -17.40 13.96
C GLU A 114 4.51 -17.89 13.04
N TYR A 115 3.25 -17.71 13.44
CA TYR A 115 2.09 -18.12 12.65
C TYR A 115 2.10 -17.44 11.27
N TYR A 116 2.41 -16.13 11.22
CA TYR A 116 2.53 -15.42 9.95
C TYR A 116 3.63 -16.01 9.07
N ASN A 117 4.80 -16.32 9.64
CA ASN A 117 5.94 -16.84 8.86
C ASN A 117 5.73 -18.31 8.43
N ASP A 118 4.87 -19.07 9.11
CA ASP A 118 4.45 -20.41 8.68
C ASP A 118 3.51 -20.35 7.47
N LEU A 119 2.63 -19.34 7.41
CA LEU A 119 1.71 -19.13 6.28
C LEU A 119 2.39 -18.47 5.09
N TYR A 120 3.18 -17.43 5.34
CA TYR A 120 3.55 -16.46 4.33
C TYR A 120 5.02 -16.08 4.37
N SER A 121 5.49 -15.70 3.19
CA SER A 121 6.73 -14.96 3.03
C SER A 121 6.43 -13.53 2.54
N GLY A 122 7.25 -12.55 2.93
CA GLY A 122 7.09 -11.17 2.50
C GLY A 122 6.15 -10.31 3.36
N ASP A 123 5.65 -9.23 2.76
CA ASP A 123 4.97 -8.14 3.47
C ASP A 123 3.51 -8.45 3.73
N GLY A 124 2.99 -8.02 4.88
CA GLY A 124 1.62 -8.32 5.24
C GLY A 124 1.24 -7.97 6.67
N ILE A 125 0.02 -8.33 6.99
CA ILE A 125 -0.62 -8.15 8.29
C ILE A 125 -1.21 -9.47 8.80
N LEU A 126 -1.20 -9.66 10.10
CA LEU A 126 -1.96 -10.72 10.76
C LEU A 126 -2.60 -10.15 12.02
N PHE A 127 -3.91 -10.35 12.15
CA PHE A 127 -4.62 -10.03 13.38
C PHE A 127 -4.82 -11.31 14.20
N LEU A 128 -4.21 -11.34 15.38
CA LEU A 128 -4.35 -12.41 16.36
C LEU A 128 -5.41 -12.01 17.39
N LEU A 129 -6.51 -12.74 17.38
CA LEU A 129 -7.52 -12.78 18.44
C LEU A 129 -7.18 -13.95 19.37
N ASN A 130 -6.74 -13.63 20.58
CA ASN A 130 -6.13 -14.58 21.50
C ASN A 130 -6.92 -14.68 22.81
N ASN A 131 -7.76 -15.70 22.87
CA ASN A 131 -8.62 -15.97 24.03
C ASN A 131 -7.87 -16.68 25.18
N ASP A 132 -6.63 -17.14 24.96
CA ASP A 132 -5.80 -17.81 25.97
C ASP A 132 -5.38 -16.80 27.07
N THR A 133 -4.67 -15.75 26.64
CA THR A 133 -4.18 -14.70 27.56
C THR A 133 -5.03 -13.43 27.53
N ASN A 134 -6.07 -13.38 26.69
CA ASN A 134 -6.89 -12.19 26.44
C ASN A 134 -6.05 -10.97 26.02
N THR A 135 -4.93 -11.23 25.34
CA THR A 135 -4.04 -10.20 24.80
C THR A 135 -3.94 -10.43 23.30
N ASP A 136 -4.77 -9.69 22.58
CA ASP A 136 -4.80 -9.67 21.12
C ASP A 136 -3.59 -8.92 20.56
N TYR A 137 -3.24 -9.20 19.31
CA TYR A 137 -2.06 -8.61 18.69
C TYR A 137 -2.24 -8.36 17.19
N ILE A 138 -1.74 -7.22 16.69
CA ILE A 138 -1.67 -6.92 15.26
C ILE A 138 -0.21 -7.01 14.82
N TYR A 139 0.13 -8.10 14.14
CA TYR A 139 1.42 -8.27 13.51
C TYR A 139 1.43 -7.58 12.14
N ARG A 140 2.49 -6.83 11.85
CA ARG A 140 2.71 -6.13 10.58
C ARG A 140 4.17 -6.23 10.16
N LYS A 141 4.42 -6.62 8.91
CA LYS A 141 5.76 -6.80 8.35
C LYS A 141 5.92 -6.08 7.02
N GLY A 142 7.03 -5.39 6.85
CA GLY A 142 7.41 -4.75 5.58
C GLY A 142 6.53 -3.54 5.25
N PHE A 143 5.98 -3.52 4.04
CA PHE A 143 5.25 -2.36 3.51
C PHE A 143 4.11 -1.84 4.41
N PRO A 144 3.20 -2.68 4.97
CA PRO A 144 2.21 -2.22 5.95
C PRO A 144 2.78 -1.51 7.18
N SER A 145 3.98 -1.89 7.63
CA SER A 145 4.60 -1.30 8.81
C SER A 145 5.00 0.17 8.62
N LYS A 146 5.08 0.66 7.38
CA LYS A 146 5.28 2.08 7.07
C LYS A 146 4.01 2.93 7.26
N PHE A 147 2.83 2.32 7.15
CA PHE A 147 1.56 3.05 7.05
C PHE A 147 0.68 2.94 8.29
N ILE A 148 0.69 1.78 8.94
CA ILE A 148 -0.04 1.52 10.17
C ILE A 148 0.97 1.65 11.31
N ALA A 149 0.95 2.74 12.07
CA ALA A 149 1.85 2.99 13.19
C ALA A 149 1.37 2.33 14.49
N ASP A 150 2.22 2.31 15.53
CA ASP A 150 1.82 1.77 16.84
C ASP A 150 0.70 2.62 17.46
N ASP A 151 0.74 3.95 17.32
CA ASP A 151 -0.34 4.85 17.75
C ASP A 151 -1.68 4.51 17.04
N ASP A 152 -1.64 4.13 15.75
CA ASP A 152 -2.85 3.69 15.03
C ASP A 152 -3.41 2.39 15.64
N ILE A 153 -2.52 1.45 16.01
CA ILE A 153 -2.88 0.19 16.66
C ILE A 153 -3.45 0.42 18.05
N GLU A 154 -2.86 1.31 18.86
CA GLU A 154 -3.36 1.65 20.19
C GLU A 154 -4.76 2.25 20.13
N MET A 155 -4.99 3.20 19.21
CA MET A 155 -6.32 3.78 18.99
C MET A 155 -7.33 2.72 18.51
N LEU A 156 -6.92 1.85 17.59
CA LEU A 156 -7.76 0.75 17.10
C LEU A 156 -8.13 -0.22 18.24
N PHE A 157 -7.18 -0.60 19.10
CA PHE A 157 -7.47 -1.46 20.24
C PHE A 157 -8.42 -0.82 21.25
N ALA A 158 -8.27 0.49 21.51
CA ALA A 158 -9.23 1.22 22.35
C ALA A 158 -10.65 1.15 21.77
N GLU A 159 -10.76 1.13 20.44
CA GLU A 159 -12.03 1.07 19.73
C GLU A 159 -12.67 -0.32 19.70
N ILE A 160 -11.88 -1.38 19.47
CA ILE A 160 -12.39 -2.76 19.37
C ILE A 160 -12.53 -3.45 20.72
N SER A 161 -11.87 -2.96 21.79
CA SER A 161 -11.95 -3.54 23.14
C SER A 161 -13.39 -3.81 23.62
N PRO A 162 -14.37 -2.91 23.45
CA PRO A 162 -15.76 -3.17 23.83
C PRO A 162 -16.45 -4.28 23.01
N LEU A 163 -16.00 -4.55 21.79
CA LEU A 163 -16.49 -5.64 20.93
C LEU A 163 -15.95 -6.98 21.42
N LEU A 164 -14.63 -7.02 21.69
CA LEU A 164 -13.92 -8.19 22.20
C LEU A 164 -14.49 -8.66 23.54
N VAL A 165 -14.76 -7.74 24.47
CA VAL A 165 -15.40 -8.06 25.76
C VAL A 165 -16.80 -8.68 25.60
N LYS A 166 -17.51 -8.38 24.51
CA LYS A 166 -18.82 -8.95 24.21
C LYS A 166 -18.74 -10.27 23.41
N GLY A 167 -17.55 -10.70 23.02
CA GLY A 167 -17.34 -11.83 22.12
C GLY A 167 -17.72 -11.53 20.66
N ASP A 168 -17.79 -10.25 20.26
CA ASP A 168 -18.10 -9.84 18.89
C ASP A 168 -16.83 -9.83 18.03
N TYR A 169 -16.28 -11.03 17.81
CA TYR A 169 -15.01 -11.23 17.10
C TYR A 169 -15.09 -10.82 15.64
N MET A 170 -16.22 -11.06 14.97
CA MET A 170 -16.43 -10.65 13.58
C MET A 170 -16.29 -9.13 13.43
N SER A 171 -16.99 -8.36 14.26
CA SER A 171 -16.94 -6.89 14.17
C SER A 171 -15.56 -6.35 14.54
N ALA A 172 -14.90 -6.95 15.53
CA ALA A 172 -13.53 -6.58 15.91
C ALA A 172 -12.56 -6.82 14.76
N ALA A 173 -12.54 -8.02 14.19
CA ALA A 173 -11.66 -8.35 13.06
C ALA A 173 -11.96 -7.50 11.82
N LYS A 174 -13.24 -7.28 11.51
CA LYS A 174 -13.67 -6.39 10.43
C LYS A 174 -13.09 -4.98 10.61
N ARG A 175 -13.11 -4.43 11.84
CA ARG A 175 -12.57 -3.09 12.09
C ARG A 175 -11.07 -2.99 11.84
N VAL A 176 -10.31 -4.05 12.15
CA VAL A 176 -8.88 -4.12 11.82
C VAL A 176 -8.66 -4.11 10.31
N LEU A 177 -9.43 -4.89 9.56
CA LEU A 177 -9.36 -4.90 8.09
C LEU A 177 -9.74 -3.54 7.49
N GLU A 178 -10.73 -2.86 8.04
CA GLU A 178 -11.11 -1.50 7.63
C GLU A 178 -10.00 -0.49 7.88
N THR A 179 -9.30 -0.56 9.02
CA THR A 179 -8.14 0.29 9.27
C THR A 179 -7.03 0.05 8.26
N ALA A 180 -6.77 -1.22 7.91
CA ALA A 180 -5.81 -1.54 6.85
C ALA A 180 -6.27 -1.01 5.48
N GLU A 181 -7.56 -1.12 5.14
CA GLU A 181 -8.14 -0.58 3.90
C GLU A 181 -7.98 0.95 3.79
N LEU A 182 -8.08 1.67 4.91
CA LEU A 182 -7.92 3.11 4.96
C LEU A 182 -6.46 3.54 4.83
N LYS A 183 -5.56 2.84 5.53
CA LYS A 183 -4.16 3.28 5.70
C LYS A 183 -3.24 2.85 4.57
N LEU A 184 -3.53 1.73 3.91
CA LEU A 184 -2.63 1.16 2.92
C LEU A 184 -2.79 1.83 1.54
N PRO A 185 -1.67 2.13 0.83
CA PRO A 185 -1.74 2.57 -0.55
C PRO A 185 -2.06 1.39 -1.48
N GLU A 186 -2.92 1.63 -2.47
CA GLU A 186 -3.50 0.60 -3.35
C GLU A 186 -2.68 0.41 -4.65
N TYR A 187 -2.10 1.50 -5.17
CA TYR A 187 -1.52 1.54 -6.52
C TYR A 187 0.00 1.40 -6.55
N ILE A 188 0.64 1.15 -5.41
CA ILE A 188 2.10 1.05 -5.29
C ILE A 188 2.48 -0.18 -4.48
N THR A 189 3.44 -0.93 -5.02
CA THR A 189 4.18 -1.94 -4.27
C THR A 189 5.63 -1.49 -4.15
N ASP A 190 6.11 -1.18 -2.94
CA ASP A 190 7.53 -0.83 -2.72
C ASP A 190 8.29 -1.97 -2.04
N LYS A 191 8.91 -2.86 -2.85
CA LYS A 191 9.86 -3.88 -2.37
C LYS A 191 11.30 -3.38 -2.32
N SER A 192 11.58 -2.22 -2.94
CA SER A 192 12.90 -1.61 -2.90
C SER A 192 13.24 -1.02 -1.53
N GLY A 193 12.21 -0.59 -0.79
CA GLY A 193 12.34 0.08 0.49
C GLY A 193 12.90 1.50 0.38
N THR A 194 13.08 2.04 -0.83
CA THR A 194 13.80 3.30 -1.05
C THR A 194 12.95 4.54 -0.84
N LEU A 195 11.62 4.41 -0.91
CA LEU A 195 10.71 5.55 -0.79
C LEU A 195 10.25 5.78 0.64
N SER A 196 10.13 7.06 1.01
CA SER A 196 9.50 7.50 2.25
C SER A 196 7.98 7.29 2.21
N LYS A 197 7.33 7.34 3.38
CA LYS A 197 5.86 7.27 3.49
C LYS A 197 5.21 8.39 2.67
N GLU A 198 5.73 9.61 2.76
CA GLU A 198 5.23 10.80 2.09
C GLU A 198 5.34 10.68 0.56
N GLU A 199 6.48 10.19 0.06
CA GLU A 199 6.70 9.95 -1.36
C GLU A 199 5.72 8.91 -1.92
N ILE A 200 5.48 7.82 -1.18
CA ILE A 200 4.52 6.79 -1.57
C ILE A 200 3.09 7.35 -1.53
N SER A 201 2.72 8.09 -0.49
CA SER A 201 1.38 8.69 -0.37
C SER A 201 1.10 9.67 -1.52
N GLU A 202 2.07 10.50 -1.88
CA GLU A 202 1.94 11.41 -3.03
C GLU A 202 1.74 10.61 -4.33
N LEU A 203 2.60 9.62 -4.60
CA LEU A 203 2.52 8.75 -5.79
C LEU A 203 1.19 7.99 -5.86
N ASN A 204 0.73 7.44 -4.74
CA ASN A 204 -0.52 6.70 -4.68
C ASN A 204 -1.72 7.62 -4.98
N GLY A 205 -1.70 8.86 -4.48
CA GLY A 205 -2.74 9.85 -4.75
C GLY A 205 -2.90 10.16 -6.24
N LYS A 206 -1.81 10.36 -6.98
CA LYS A 206 -1.90 10.66 -8.42
C LYS A 206 -2.21 9.42 -9.26
N LEU A 207 -1.67 8.25 -8.87
CA LEU A 207 -2.02 6.99 -9.54
C LEU A 207 -3.50 6.66 -9.38
N LYS A 208 -4.10 6.97 -8.23
CA LYS A 208 -5.54 6.84 -8.01
C LYS A 208 -6.35 7.64 -9.03
N ASP A 209 -5.95 8.89 -9.28
CA ASP A 209 -6.64 9.75 -10.25
C ASP A 209 -6.49 9.22 -11.69
N ALA A 210 -5.36 8.58 -12.00
CA ALA A 210 -5.08 7.98 -13.31
C ALA A 210 -5.72 6.59 -13.51
N ALA A 211 -5.85 5.80 -12.45
CA ALA A 211 -6.32 4.42 -12.52
C ALA A 211 -7.80 4.35 -12.96
N GLY A 212 -8.64 5.26 -12.46
CA GLY A 212 -10.09 5.16 -12.65
C GLY A 212 -10.62 3.81 -12.15
N GLU A 213 -11.26 3.04 -13.03
CA GLU A 213 -11.75 1.67 -12.74
C GLU A 213 -10.72 0.57 -13.10
N ASN A 214 -9.55 0.94 -13.61
CA ASN A 214 -8.56 0.00 -14.10
C ASN A 214 -7.62 -0.47 -12.98
N GLY A 215 -7.09 -1.69 -13.10
CA GLY A 215 -6.05 -2.17 -12.21
C GLY A 215 -4.70 -1.55 -12.55
N LEU A 216 -4.27 -0.54 -11.79
CA LEU A 216 -2.97 0.10 -11.97
C LEU A 216 -2.03 -0.26 -10.81
N ASN A 217 -0.77 -0.56 -11.09
CA ASN A 217 0.25 -0.70 -10.05
C ASN A 217 1.62 -0.20 -10.51
N VAL A 218 2.34 0.51 -9.64
CA VAL A 218 3.77 0.75 -9.78
C VAL A 218 4.50 -0.17 -8.81
N TYR A 219 5.32 -1.08 -9.35
CA TYR A 219 6.09 -2.05 -8.58
C TYR A 219 7.56 -1.63 -8.53
N LEU A 220 8.06 -1.29 -7.36
CA LEU A 220 9.44 -0.87 -7.14
C LEU A 220 10.24 -2.00 -6.53
N VAL A 221 11.38 -2.32 -7.14
CA VAL A 221 12.28 -3.38 -6.71
C VAL A 221 13.73 -2.90 -6.80
N ASN A 222 14.65 -3.49 -6.05
CA ASN A 222 16.09 -3.18 -6.12
C ASN A 222 16.94 -4.37 -6.58
N ASP A 223 16.40 -5.59 -6.52
CA ASP A 223 17.05 -6.82 -6.93
C ASP A 223 16.04 -7.74 -7.63
N ILE A 224 16.39 -8.19 -8.84
CA ILE A 224 15.61 -9.12 -9.65
C ILE A 224 16.40 -10.41 -9.94
N GLY A 225 17.53 -10.62 -9.26
CA GLY A 225 18.46 -11.71 -9.51
C GLY A 225 19.10 -11.62 -10.90
N GLU A 226 19.20 -12.77 -11.56
CA GLU A 226 19.77 -12.88 -12.92
C GLU A 226 18.72 -12.70 -14.03
N GLN A 227 17.47 -12.41 -13.69
CA GLN A 227 16.38 -12.27 -14.66
C GLN A 227 16.47 -10.94 -15.41
N SER A 228 15.88 -10.89 -16.61
CA SER A 228 15.63 -9.61 -17.29
C SER A 228 14.49 -8.86 -16.60
N ILE A 229 14.47 -7.53 -16.72
CA ILE A 229 13.37 -6.71 -16.17
C ILE A 229 12.01 -7.06 -16.79
N GLU A 230 12.01 -7.49 -18.05
CA GLU A 230 10.80 -7.90 -18.77
C GLU A 230 10.25 -9.22 -18.22
N ASP A 231 11.10 -10.24 -18.06
CA ASP A 231 10.67 -11.53 -17.50
C ASP A 231 10.15 -11.36 -16.08
N TYR A 232 10.88 -10.61 -15.24
CA TYR A 232 10.48 -10.33 -13.87
C TYR A 232 9.16 -9.55 -13.82
N ALA A 233 8.97 -8.56 -14.70
CA ALA A 233 7.74 -7.78 -14.76
C ALA A 233 6.54 -8.63 -15.18
N ASN A 234 6.71 -9.50 -16.18
CA ASN A 234 5.66 -10.41 -16.61
C ASN A 234 5.30 -11.42 -15.52
N GLU A 235 6.28 -11.93 -14.76
CA GLU A 235 6.04 -12.78 -13.58
C GLU A 235 5.13 -12.05 -12.57
N LYS A 236 5.51 -10.83 -12.16
CA LYS A 236 4.75 -10.07 -11.16
C LYS A 236 3.39 -9.59 -11.64
N PHE A 237 3.28 -9.25 -12.92
CA PHE A 237 1.99 -8.94 -13.54
C PHE A 237 1.05 -10.13 -13.48
N ASN A 238 1.55 -11.34 -13.80
CA ASN A 238 0.77 -12.55 -13.70
C ASN A 238 0.39 -12.86 -12.25
N ASP A 239 1.33 -12.76 -11.28
CA ASP A 239 1.03 -12.94 -9.86
C ASP A 239 -0.16 -12.07 -9.39
N TYR A 240 -0.25 -10.84 -9.90
CA TYR A 240 -1.27 -9.88 -9.46
C TYR A 240 -2.58 -9.94 -10.26
N TYR A 241 -2.51 -10.34 -11.54
CA TYR A 241 -3.62 -10.17 -12.48
C TYR A 241 -4.01 -11.44 -13.27
N ALA A 242 -3.39 -12.60 -13.02
CA ALA A 242 -3.52 -13.86 -13.79
C ALA A 242 -4.95 -14.35 -14.07
N VAL A 243 -5.97 -13.81 -13.41
CA VAL A 243 -7.37 -14.28 -13.52
C VAL A 243 -8.35 -13.15 -13.84
N SER A 244 -7.87 -12.00 -14.32
CA SER A 244 -8.73 -10.84 -14.56
C SER A 244 -8.92 -10.57 -16.05
N SER A 245 -10.18 -10.56 -16.50
CA SER A 245 -10.57 -10.01 -17.81
C SER A 245 -10.61 -8.48 -17.82
N SER A 246 -10.07 -7.84 -16.78
CA SER A 246 -10.04 -6.40 -16.62
C SER A 246 -8.86 -5.78 -17.38
N SER A 247 -8.98 -4.49 -17.61
CA SER A 247 -7.91 -3.66 -18.10
C SER A 247 -6.95 -3.37 -16.95
N ASN A 248 -5.71 -3.84 -17.07
CA ASN A 248 -4.69 -3.64 -16.04
C ASN A 248 -3.39 -3.13 -16.65
N ALA A 249 -2.62 -2.40 -15.85
CA ALA A 249 -1.27 -1.97 -16.18
C ALA A 249 -0.38 -2.08 -14.93
N MET A 250 0.81 -2.65 -15.08
CA MET A 250 1.85 -2.63 -14.08
C MET A 250 3.11 -2.03 -14.67
N LEU A 251 3.67 -1.03 -14.00
CA LEU A 251 5.01 -0.55 -14.29
C LEU A 251 5.97 -1.09 -13.23
N VAL A 252 6.89 -1.97 -13.65
CA VAL A 252 7.93 -2.48 -12.77
C VAL A 252 9.20 -1.67 -12.97
N ILE A 253 9.76 -1.13 -11.90
CA ILE A 253 10.97 -0.30 -11.90
C ILE A 253 12.02 -0.93 -11.00
N ASN A 254 13.17 -1.27 -11.59
CA ASN A 254 14.38 -1.57 -10.84
C ASN A 254 15.04 -0.23 -10.43
N THR A 255 14.87 0.11 -9.17
CA THR A 255 15.38 1.34 -8.55
C THR A 255 16.91 1.40 -8.48
N ALA A 256 17.61 0.27 -8.55
CA ALA A 256 19.06 0.21 -8.47
C ALA A 256 19.74 0.64 -9.78
N ASN A 257 19.14 0.35 -10.94
CA ASN A 257 19.75 0.66 -12.23
C ASN A 257 18.87 1.55 -13.14
N GLY A 258 17.59 1.71 -12.84
CA GLY A 258 16.64 2.51 -13.61
C GLY A 258 15.99 1.76 -14.77
N ASP A 259 16.21 0.46 -14.90
CA ASP A 259 15.51 -0.34 -15.90
C ASP A 259 14.06 -0.54 -15.47
N CYS A 260 13.16 -0.49 -16.44
CA CYS A 260 11.74 -0.68 -16.19
C CYS A 260 11.02 -1.35 -17.35
N PHE A 261 9.87 -1.93 -17.05
CA PHE A 261 9.01 -2.58 -18.03
C PHE A 261 7.54 -2.39 -17.68
N VAL A 262 6.71 -2.08 -18.68
CA VAL A 262 5.27 -1.98 -18.54
C VAL A 262 4.60 -3.26 -19.04
N CYS A 263 3.80 -3.87 -18.18
CA CYS A 263 2.94 -5.00 -18.52
C CYS A 263 1.48 -4.51 -18.54
N THR A 264 0.70 -4.97 -19.51
CA THR A 264 -0.66 -4.46 -19.74
C THR A 264 -1.61 -5.56 -20.18
N SER A 265 -2.89 -5.40 -19.87
CA SER A 265 -3.99 -6.23 -20.40
C SER A 265 -5.20 -5.38 -20.78
N GLY A 266 -6.04 -5.90 -21.67
CA GLY A 266 -7.33 -5.29 -22.01
C GLY A 266 -7.17 -3.91 -22.65
N SER A 267 -7.97 -2.94 -22.22
CA SER A 267 -7.94 -1.59 -22.80
C SER A 267 -6.69 -0.77 -22.45
N MET A 268 -5.77 -1.31 -21.65
CA MET A 268 -4.50 -0.66 -21.29
C MET A 268 -3.33 -1.03 -22.22
N GLU A 269 -3.54 -1.89 -23.23
CA GLU A 269 -2.49 -2.33 -24.15
C GLU A 269 -1.75 -1.17 -24.85
N TYR A 270 -2.39 -0.03 -25.06
CA TYR A 270 -1.76 1.15 -25.67
C TYR A 270 -0.56 1.70 -24.88
N LEU A 271 -0.44 1.40 -23.58
CA LEU A 271 0.73 1.80 -22.78
C LEU A 271 1.99 1.04 -23.18
N SER A 272 1.84 -0.20 -23.68
CA SER A 272 2.98 -0.99 -24.17
C SER A 272 3.61 -0.39 -25.43
N ASP A 273 2.84 0.33 -26.25
CA ASP A 273 3.37 1.10 -27.39
C ASP A 273 4.27 2.28 -26.94
N SER A 274 4.16 2.70 -25.68
CA SER A 274 4.90 3.82 -25.10
C SER A 274 6.12 3.37 -24.27
N GLN A 275 6.49 2.09 -24.33
CA GLN A 275 7.55 1.48 -23.52
C GLN A 275 8.88 2.23 -23.58
N GLU A 276 9.35 2.64 -24.76
CA GLU A 276 10.61 3.37 -24.92
C GLU A 276 10.58 4.76 -24.25
N ASP A 277 9.45 5.46 -24.37
CA ASP A 277 9.28 6.79 -23.77
C ASP A 277 9.20 6.68 -22.23
N ILE A 278 8.48 5.68 -21.71
CA ILE A 278 8.40 5.38 -20.28
C ILE A 278 9.80 5.02 -19.73
N GLN A 279 10.58 4.20 -20.44
CA GLN A 279 11.95 3.88 -20.02
C GLN A 279 12.85 5.10 -19.96
N LYS A 280 12.77 5.99 -20.94
CA LYS A 280 13.54 7.22 -20.97
C LYS A 280 13.16 8.15 -19.82
N ALA A 281 11.87 8.27 -19.57
CA ALA A 281 11.29 8.98 -18.45
C ALA A 281 11.81 8.48 -17.09
N VAL A 282 11.63 7.19 -16.80
CA VAL A 282 12.08 6.58 -15.53
C VAL A 282 13.58 6.74 -15.34
N ARG A 283 14.40 6.52 -16.38
CA ARG A 283 15.85 6.72 -16.30
C ARG A 283 16.23 8.17 -15.96
N SER A 284 15.47 9.15 -16.41
CA SER A 284 15.70 10.56 -16.05
C SER A 284 15.39 10.87 -14.58
N CYS A 285 14.61 10.00 -13.92
CA CYS A 285 14.25 10.13 -12.52
C CYS A 285 15.26 9.51 -11.56
N ILE A 286 16.16 8.66 -12.07
CA ILE A 286 17.24 8.07 -11.28
C ILE A 286 18.37 9.09 -11.15
N LYS A 287 18.62 9.52 -9.92
CA LYS A 287 19.75 10.40 -9.58
C LYS A 287 20.80 9.63 -8.81
N GLU A 288 22.05 10.02 -8.99
CA GLU A 288 23.17 9.49 -8.20
C GLU A 288 23.65 10.55 -7.21
N SER A 289 23.66 10.20 -5.92
CA SER A 289 24.22 11.01 -4.84
C SER A 289 25.03 10.09 -3.93
N ASP A 290 26.23 10.51 -3.53
CA ASP A 290 27.11 9.74 -2.64
C ASP A 290 27.38 8.29 -3.11
N GLY A 291 27.44 8.07 -4.43
CA GLY A 291 27.65 6.75 -5.04
C GLY A 291 26.45 5.81 -4.94
N LYS A 292 25.28 6.32 -4.53
CA LYS A 292 24.03 5.58 -4.49
C LYS A 292 23.02 6.18 -5.47
N LYS A 293 22.34 5.29 -6.20
CA LYS A 293 21.23 5.67 -7.08
C LYS A 293 19.94 5.73 -6.28
N HIS A 294 19.16 6.78 -6.51
CA HIS A 294 17.89 7.03 -5.85
C HIS A 294 16.84 7.43 -6.89
N LEU A 295 15.65 6.85 -6.76
CA LEU A 295 14.49 7.23 -7.55
C LEU A 295 13.94 8.56 -7.01
N THR A 296 13.94 9.60 -7.85
CA THR A 296 13.31 10.87 -7.50
C THR A 296 11.86 10.85 -7.95
N VAL A 297 10.92 10.62 -7.03
CA VAL A 297 9.47 10.59 -7.33
C VAL A 297 9.02 11.91 -7.97
N CYS A 298 9.60 13.04 -7.56
CA CYS A 298 9.35 14.36 -8.16
C CYS A 298 9.52 14.41 -9.69
N LEU A 299 10.41 13.60 -10.26
CA LEU A 299 10.69 13.57 -11.69
C LEU A 299 9.84 12.54 -12.45
N LEU A 300 9.35 11.49 -11.76
CA LEU A 300 8.38 10.57 -12.38
C LEU A 300 7.17 11.35 -12.86
N TRP A 301 6.76 12.36 -12.08
CA TRP A 301 5.63 13.23 -12.37
C TRP A 301 5.68 13.98 -13.69
N ILE A 302 6.87 14.41 -14.12
CA ILE A 302 7.01 15.22 -15.34
C ILE A 302 6.80 14.34 -16.58
N SER A 303 6.81 13.02 -16.39
CA SER A 303 6.91 12.06 -17.46
C SER A 303 5.65 11.24 -17.73
N PHE A 304 4.66 11.29 -16.83
CA PHE A 304 3.34 10.70 -17.02
C PHE A 304 2.32 11.76 -17.46
#